data_AF-A0A8H5GCZ0-F1
#
_entry.id   AF-A0A8H5GCZ0-F1
#
_cell.length_a   1.000
_cell.length_b   1.000
_cell.length_c   1.000
_cell.angle_alpha   90.00
_cell.angle_beta   90.00
_cell.angle_gamma   90.00
#
_symmetry.space_group_name_H-M   'P 1'
#
loop_
_entity.id
_entity.type
_entity.pdbx_description
1 polymer ?
#
loop_
_entity_poly.entity_id
_entity_poly.type
_entity_poly.pdbx_seq_one_letter_code
_entity_poly.pdbx_strand_id
1 'polypeptide(L)'
;MSLLLDIEGHKYCIKIRQVNRHLVIIESITLLLMASIRSSKSNIDWTPNDLLVHNIVHIEYQDSTIFFGAASLSRQQVNNDIISLQDVSAAIDDESYTFLHMMDLAMAPTPGEEPAVDDFTVQLFRNLGYTELIMQAMTNERHLAGSDDALARIFSKHDDKLHQGFITRLDRTPLSRKRLSFTHGLIYNLIILTGSSAFVVLFILRGFNALNVPESMRLTLSVTQGLLLLWAVCVLALSTSVPFFFGECRLRWKYGFKPTEVIVRRPPPPEPSQNTSDETAAGSRWRASLRAINPALLYSNPGSILSDDFWVMDYAVILDIYASMERGELQEENLEFTAWKECGGVWTGWELWRLQSIMSDQQEVALFKAFLTSKGKHGLVSAWEGLFGKAKGVVLPTFEKYQSMVRRFSEEGIEYDVVWSQIQRHDCVA
;
A
#
# COMPACT_ATOMS: atom_id res chain seq x y z
N MET A 1 11.04 -2.81 17.52
CA MET A 1 9.95 -3.17 18.45
C MET A 1 10.40 -2.73 19.83
N SER A 2 9.53 -2.03 20.57
CA SER A 2 9.89 -1.39 21.84
C SER A 2 8.92 -1.86 22.92
N LEU A 3 9.44 -2.14 24.11
CA LEU A 3 8.67 -2.57 25.28
C LEU A 3 8.94 -1.61 26.43
N LEU A 4 7.90 -1.30 27.19
CA LEU A 4 7.96 -0.46 28.38
C LEU A 4 7.92 -1.37 29.62
N LEU A 5 8.83 -1.15 30.56
CA LEU A 5 8.90 -1.90 31.84
C LEU A 5 8.97 -0.91 32.99
N ASP A 6 8.20 -1.19 34.05
CA ASP A 6 8.23 -0.45 35.31
C ASP A 6 8.78 -1.37 36.40
N ILE A 7 9.92 -0.97 36.99
CA ILE A 7 10.56 -1.67 38.10
C ILE A 7 10.88 -0.61 39.14
N GLU A 8 10.31 -0.76 40.34
CA GLU A 8 10.52 0.12 41.49
C GLU A 8 10.17 1.61 41.25
N GLY A 9 9.18 1.91 40.39
CA GLY A 9 8.69 3.27 40.17
C GLY A 9 9.47 4.06 39.11
N HIS A 10 10.31 3.38 38.32
CA HIS A 10 11.01 3.96 37.19
C HIS A 10 10.59 3.28 35.88
N LYS A 11 10.19 4.10 34.90
CA LYS A 11 9.73 3.63 33.58
C LYS A 11 10.88 3.59 32.58
N TYR A 12 11.11 2.43 31.96
CA TYR A 12 12.20 2.21 31.01
C TYR A 12 11.65 1.82 29.62
N CYS A 13 12.31 2.28 28.55
CA CYS A 13 11.92 1.98 27.16
C CYS A 13 13.06 1.26 26.42
N ILE A 14 12.76 0.12 25.81
CA ILE A 14 13.74 -0.78 25.19
C ILE A 14 13.81 -0.53 23.67
N LYS A 15 15.00 -0.25 23.11
CA LYS A 15 15.22 -0.15 21.64
C LYS A 15 15.93 -1.37 21.11
N ILE A 16 15.33 -2.05 20.15
CA ILE A 16 15.96 -3.18 19.46
C ILE A 16 16.61 -2.66 18.18
N ARG A 17 17.94 -2.75 18.07
CA ARG A 17 18.70 -2.43 16.86
C ARG A 17 19.40 -3.68 16.33
N GLN A 18 19.13 -4.02 15.07
CA GLN A 18 19.73 -5.18 14.42
C GLN A 18 21.11 -4.81 13.86
N VAL A 19 22.16 -5.50 14.29
CA VAL A 19 23.52 -5.33 13.76
C VAL A 19 23.86 -6.48 12.82
N ASN A 20 24.41 -6.11 11.67
CA ASN A 20 24.75 -6.98 10.56
C ASN A 20 26.23 -7.42 10.70
N ARG A 21 26.53 -8.72 10.61
CA ARG A 21 27.67 -9.25 9.84
C ARG A 21 27.68 -10.78 9.70
N HIS A 22 27.84 -11.16 8.44
CA HIS A 22 28.34 -12.39 7.84
C HIS A 22 29.00 -13.47 8.72
N LEU A 23 28.68 -14.71 8.34
CA LEU A 23 29.52 -15.93 8.35
C LEU A 23 29.32 -16.90 9.52
N VAL A 24 28.26 -17.72 9.49
CA VAL A 24 28.24 -19.18 9.77
C VAL A 24 26.92 -19.74 9.21
N ILE A 25 26.93 -20.50 8.10
CA ILE A 25 25.68 -20.99 7.45
C ILE A 25 25.36 -22.47 7.76
N ILE A 26 26.29 -23.26 8.33
CA ILE A 26 26.09 -24.72 8.42
C ILE A 26 25.78 -25.22 9.85
N GLU A 27 26.14 -24.51 10.92
CA GLU A 27 25.69 -24.84 12.29
C GLU A 27 24.35 -24.21 12.68
N SER A 28 23.87 -23.20 11.96
CA SER A 28 22.63 -22.49 12.32
C SER A 28 21.34 -23.26 12.03
N ILE A 29 21.34 -24.24 11.13
CA ILE A 29 20.10 -24.93 10.71
C ILE A 29 19.56 -25.85 11.83
N THR A 30 20.45 -26.47 12.61
CA THR A 30 20.04 -27.36 13.71
C THR A 30 19.58 -26.57 14.94
N LEU A 31 20.12 -25.36 15.17
CA LEU A 31 19.62 -24.43 16.18
C LEU A 31 18.34 -23.69 15.74
N LEU A 32 18.16 -23.40 14.44
CA LEU A 32 16.94 -22.79 13.89
C LEU A 32 15.71 -23.69 14.03
N LEU A 33 15.89 -25.00 13.86
CA LEU A 33 14.80 -25.97 14.00
C LEU A 33 14.32 -26.12 15.45
N MET A 34 15.18 -25.93 16.45
CA MET A 34 14.78 -25.95 17.86
C MET A 34 14.23 -24.61 18.37
N ALA A 35 14.54 -23.49 17.72
CA ALA A 35 14.02 -22.17 18.09
C ALA A 35 12.56 -21.93 17.63
N SER A 36 12.04 -22.73 16.70
CA SER A 36 10.79 -22.42 15.95
C SER A 36 9.48 -22.87 16.64
N ILE A 37 9.53 -23.43 17.85
CA ILE A 37 8.33 -23.86 18.60
C ILE A 37 8.38 -23.33 20.04
N ARG A 38 8.26 -22.01 20.24
CA ARG A 38 8.06 -21.43 21.58
C ARG A 38 6.87 -20.47 21.54
N SER A 39 5.98 -20.58 22.53
CA SER A 39 4.88 -19.62 22.73
C SER A 39 5.46 -18.29 23.20
N SER A 40 4.73 -17.20 22.97
CA SER A 40 5.04 -15.91 23.58
C SER A 40 5.09 -16.08 25.11
N LYS A 41 6.24 -15.80 25.71
CA LYS A 41 6.40 -15.72 27.16
C LYS A 41 5.98 -14.33 27.63
N SER A 42 5.35 -14.26 28.80
CA SER A 42 5.08 -12.99 29.47
C SER A 42 6.41 -12.24 29.69
N ASN A 43 6.36 -10.90 29.72
CA ASN A 43 7.53 -10.04 29.87
C ASN A 43 8.38 -10.40 31.11
N ILE A 44 7.73 -10.85 32.18
CA ILE A 44 8.40 -11.26 33.43
C ILE A 44 9.08 -12.64 33.35
N ASP A 45 8.76 -13.45 32.35
CA ASP A 45 9.24 -14.84 32.22
C ASP A 45 10.48 -14.95 31.30
N TRP A 46 11.00 -13.82 30.83
CA TRP A 46 12.21 -13.78 30.01
C TRP A 46 13.44 -14.02 30.87
N THR A 47 14.10 -15.15 30.64
CA THR A 47 15.38 -15.45 31.30
C THR A 47 16.55 -14.99 30.42
N PRO A 48 17.76 -14.77 30.99
CA PRO A 48 18.95 -14.48 30.20
C PRO A 48 19.24 -15.51 29.11
N ASN A 49 18.90 -16.79 29.34
CA ASN A 49 19.00 -17.84 28.34
C ASN A 49 18.01 -17.65 27.17
N ASP A 50 16.81 -17.11 27.43
CA ASP A 50 15.86 -16.80 26.36
C ASP A 50 16.40 -15.67 25.47
N LEU A 51 17.04 -14.65 26.06
CA LEU A 51 17.66 -13.54 25.32
C LEU A 51 18.81 -14.03 24.43
N LEU A 52 19.68 -14.91 24.95
CA LEU A 52 20.76 -15.52 24.18
C LEU A 52 20.24 -16.39 23.03
N VAL A 53 19.17 -17.16 23.25
CA VAL A 53 18.54 -17.99 22.20
C VAL A 53 17.96 -17.14 21.07
N HIS A 54 17.53 -15.90 21.37
CA HIS A 54 17.06 -14.94 20.36
C HIS A 54 18.20 -14.12 19.74
N ASN A 55 19.47 -14.47 20.02
CA ASN A 55 20.64 -13.68 19.64
C ASN A 55 20.57 -12.21 20.09
N ILE A 56 19.88 -11.95 21.21
CA ILE A 56 19.87 -10.63 21.85
C ILE A 56 21.06 -10.62 22.82
N VAL A 57 22.24 -10.35 22.26
CA VAL A 57 23.53 -10.42 22.98
C VAL A 57 23.84 -9.11 23.72
N HIS A 58 23.21 -8.00 23.32
CA HIS A 58 23.52 -6.68 23.84
C HIS A 58 22.25 -5.95 24.27
N ILE A 59 22.16 -5.64 25.56
CA ILE A 59 21.10 -4.84 26.16
C ILE A 59 21.71 -3.48 26.50
N GLU A 60 21.36 -2.45 25.73
CA GLU A 60 21.73 -1.08 26.08
C GLU A 60 20.64 -0.47 26.94
N TYR A 61 21.01 -0.11 28.15
CA TYR A 61 20.19 0.73 29.01
C TYR A 61 20.33 2.18 28.54
N GLN A 62 19.27 2.71 27.93
CA GLN A 62 19.17 4.11 27.55
C GLN A 62 18.07 4.78 28.37
N ASP A 63 18.36 5.97 28.88
CA ASP A 63 17.33 6.85 29.41
C ASP A 63 16.35 7.23 28.30
N SER A 64 15.07 7.35 28.66
CA SER A 64 14.00 7.91 27.85
C SER A 64 14.41 9.15 27.05
N THR A 65 15.19 10.08 27.62
CA THR A 65 15.60 11.30 26.90
C THR A 65 16.52 11.00 25.71
N ILE A 66 17.43 10.04 25.86
CA ILE A 66 18.34 9.57 24.81
C ILE A 66 17.58 8.75 23.77
N PHE A 67 16.66 7.89 24.21
CA PHE A 67 15.89 7.02 23.32
C PHE A 67 14.97 7.80 22.37
N PHE A 68 14.21 8.74 22.93
CA PHE A 68 13.25 9.57 22.21
C PHE A 68 13.90 10.80 21.56
N GLY A 69 15.17 11.08 21.85
CA GLY A 69 15.89 12.24 21.32
C GLY A 69 15.31 13.59 21.77
N ALA A 70 14.52 13.59 22.84
CA ALA A 70 13.86 14.77 23.37
C ALA A 70 14.11 14.86 24.89
N ALA A 71 14.57 16.03 25.36
CA ALA A 71 14.87 16.26 26.77
C ALA A 71 13.63 16.12 27.69
N SER A 72 12.44 16.26 27.11
CA SER A 72 11.16 16.00 27.75
C SER A 72 10.19 15.54 26.67
N LEU A 73 9.54 14.40 26.88
CA LEU A 73 8.35 14.06 26.10
C LEU A 73 7.32 15.18 26.32
N SER A 74 6.71 15.69 25.25
CA SER A 74 5.59 16.62 25.39
C SER A 74 4.59 15.98 26.34
N ARG A 75 4.27 16.68 27.42
CA ARG A 75 3.30 16.21 28.41
C ARG A 75 1.94 16.14 27.72
N GLN A 76 1.65 15.01 27.06
CA GLN A 76 0.33 14.74 26.53
C GLN A 76 -0.63 14.87 27.70
N GLN A 77 -1.61 15.76 27.56
CA GLN A 77 -2.67 15.95 28.54
C GLN A 77 -3.60 14.73 28.45
N VAL A 78 -3.11 13.59 28.92
CA VAL A 78 -3.99 12.47 29.24
C VAL A 78 -4.90 12.97 30.35
N ASN A 79 -6.22 12.87 30.12
CA ASN A 79 -7.21 13.31 31.10
C ASN A 79 -6.86 12.68 32.46
N ASN A 80 -6.81 13.49 33.53
CA ASN A 80 -6.45 13.02 34.87
C ASN A 80 -7.36 11.88 35.33
N ASP A 81 -8.60 11.85 34.86
CA ASP A 81 -9.58 10.81 35.12
C ASP A 81 -9.05 9.43 34.68
N ILE A 82 -8.39 9.33 33.53
CA ILE A 82 -7.83 8.07 33.01
C ILE A 82 -6.71 7.54 33.92
N ILE A 83 -5.94 8.41 34.57
CA ILE A 83 -4.80 8.03 35.41
C ILE A 83 -5.23 7.74 36.86
N SER A 84 -6.27 8.42 37.34
CA SER A 84 -6.65 8.41 38.75
C SER A 84 -7.87 7.54 39.09
N LEU A 85 -8.74 7.26 38.11
CA LEU A 85 -9.92 6.45 38.34
C LEU A 85 -9.58 4.97 38.26
N GLN A 86 -9.89 4.27 39.34
CA GLN A 86 -9.79 2.81 39.41
C GLN A 86 -11.11 2.12 39.01
N ASP A 87 -12.22 2.86 39.01
CA ASP A 87 -13.56 2.38 38.67
C ASP A 87 -14.07 3.12 37.44
N VAL A 88 -14.39 2.38 36.38
CA VAL A 88 -14.92 2.90 35.11
C VAL A 88 -16.21 3.68 35.33
N SER A 89 -17.05 3.27 36.28
CA SER A 89 -18.34 3.93 36.56
C SER A 89 -18.20 5.31 37.20
N ALA A 90 -17.01 5.64 37.72
CA ALA A 90 -16.72 6.95 38.29
C ALA A 90 -16.20 7.97 37.26
N ALA A 91 -16.04 7.57 35.99
CA ALA A 91 -15.67 8.48 34.91
C ALA A 91 -16.76 9.53 34.69
N ILE A 92 -16.38 10.80 34.78
CA ILE A 92 -17.29 11.95 34.60
C ILE A 92 -17.50 12.22 33.10
N ASP A 93 -16.46 11.97 32.31
CA ASP A 93 -16.40 12.23 30.88
C ASP A 93 -16.57 10.95 30.06
N ASP A 94 -17.29 11.05 28.93
CA ASP A 94 -17.69 9.92 28.08
C ASP A 94 -16.50 9.30 27.34
N GLU A 95 -15.50 10.12 26.97
CA GLU A 95 -14.26 9.65 26.34
C GLU A 95 -13.39 8.88 27.33
N SER A 96 -13.32 9.39 28.57
CA SER A 96 -12.63 8.72 29.68
C SER A 96 -13.32 7.41 30.08
N TYR A 97 -14.66 7.39 30.11
CA TYR A 97 -15.44 6.17 30.31
C TYR A 97 -15.16 5.15 29.22
N THR A 98 -15.24 5.55 27.94
CA THR A 98 -15.02 4.68 26.79
C THR A 98 -13.62 4.07 26.82
N PHE A 99 -12.60 4.87 27.12
CA PHE A 99 -11.22 4.40 27.20
C PHE A 99 -11.00 3.39 28.34
N LEU A 100 -11.45 3.73 29.56
CA LEU A 100 -11.32 2.84 30.71
C LEU A 100 -12.13 1.56 30.51
N HIS A 101 -13.30 1.64 29.89
CA HIS A 101 -14.11 0.47 29.55
C HIS A 101 -13.39 -0.45 28.54
N MET A 102 -12.81 0.12 27.47
CA MET A 102 -12.03 -0.66 26.50
C MET A 102 -10.78 -1.27 27.13
N MET A 103 -10.14 -0.57 28.06
CA MET A 103 -9.01 -1.09 28.83
C MET A 103 -9.42 -2.30 29.68
N ASP A 104 -10.55 -2.21 30.39
CA ASP A 104 -11.08 -3.31 31.20
C ASP A 104 -11.42 -4.53 30.34
N LEU A 105 -12.08 -4.32 29.19
CA LEU A 105 -12.37 -5.40 28.22
C LEU A 105 -11.09 -6.04 27.66
N ALA A 106 -10.02 -5.25 27.47
CA ALA A 106 -8.73 -5.77 27.03
C ALA A 106 -7.99 -6.55 28.13
N MET A 107 -8.11 -6.14 29.39
CA MET A 107 -7.42 -6.77 30.53
C MET A 107 -8.15 -7.98 31.10
N ALA A 108 -9.47 -8.02 31.01
CA ALA A 108 -10.32 -9.08 31.55
C ALA A 108 -11.24 -9.67 30.46
N PRO A 109 -10.68 -10.35 29.45
CA PRO A 109 -11.48 -10.91 28.36
C PRO A 109 -12.49 -11.92 28.89
N THR A 110 -13.73 -11.83 28.43
CA THR A 110 -14.77 -12.82 28.73
C THR A 110 -14.32 -14.20 28.25
N PRO A 111 -14.48 -15.28 29.04
CA PRO A 111 -14.10 -16.62 28.60
C PRO A 111 -14.82 -17.02 27.29
N GLY A 112 -14.04 -17.19 26.22
CA GLY A 112 -14.55 -17.53 24.89
C GLY A 112 -14.66 -16.35 23.91
N GLU A 113 -14.37 -15.13 24.36
CA GLU A 113 -14.26 -13.93 23.52
C GLU A 113 -12.79 -13.52 23.32
N GLU A 114 -12.51 -12.83 22.22
CA GLU A 114 -11.17 -12.30 21.91
C GLU A 114 -10.93 -11.02 22.73
N PRO A 115 -9.73 -10.83 23.34
CA PRO A 115 -9.45 -9.64 24.13
C PRO A 115 -9.53 -8.37 23.28
N ALA A 116 -10.18 -7.33 23.80
CA ALA A 116 -10.40 -6.05 23.10
C ALA A 116 -9.13 -5.17 22.99
N VAL A 117 -7.95 -5.79 22.86
CA VAL A 117 -6.65 -5.12 22.84
C VAL A 117 -6.50 -4.20 21.63
N ASP A 118 -7.03 -4.61 20.47
CA ASP A 118 -6.96 -3.78 19.25
C ASP A 118 -7.84 -2.53 19.36
N ASP A 119 -9.08 -2.68 19.85
CA ASP A 119 -10.01 -1.58 20.07
C ASP A 119 -9.47 -0.60 21.13
N PHE A 120 -8.92 -1.15 22.23
CA PHE A 120 -8.20 -0.36 23.22
C PHE A 120 -7.00 0.38 22.61
N THR A 121 -6.25 -0.25 21.71
CA THR A 121 -5.08 0.38 21.05
C THR A 121 -5.50 1.55 20.16
N VAL A 122 -6.61 1.43 19.43
CA VAL A 122 -7.15 2.54 18.63
C VAL A 122 -7.58 3.69 19.54
N GLN A 123 -8.33 3.42 20.61
CA GLN A 123 -8.74 4.45 21.56
C GLN A 123 -7.57 5.05 22.33
N LEU A 124 -6.52 4.28 22.60
CA LEU A 124 -5.28 4.78 23.17
C LEU A 124 -4.61 5.77 22.23
N PHE A 125 -4.47 5.44 20.94
CA PHE A 125 -3.89 6.37 19.98
C PHE A 125 -4.74 7.62 19.80
N ARG A 126 -6.06 7.51 19.85
CA ARG A 126 -6.98 8.65 19.83
C ARG A 126 -6.81 9.55 21.05
N ASN A 127 -6.86 9.00 22.26
CA ASN A 127 -6.74 9.77 23.50
C ASN A 127 -5.35 10.38 23.70
N LEU A 128 -4.32 9.77 23.11
CA LEU A 128 -2.98 10.35 23.05
C LEU A 128 -2.87 11.45 21.97
N GLY A 129 -3.92 11.73 21.19
CA GLY A 129 -3.92 12.74 20.14
C GLY A 129 -3.16 12.30 18.88
N TYR A 130 -2.83 11.02 18.72
CA TYR A 130 -2.14 10.55 17.51
C TYR A 130 -3.06 10.61 16.29
N THR A 131 -4.37 10.41 16.43
CA THR A 131 -5.32 10.52 15.31
C THR A 131 -5.39 11.95 14.78
N GLU A 132 -5.37 12.94 15.67
CA GLU A 132 -5.24 14.35 15.29
C GLU A 132 -3.90 14.61 14.61
N LEU A 133 -2.81 13.97 15.04
CA LEU A 133 -1.52 14.08 14.34
C LEU A 133 -1.55 13.45 12.94
N ILE A 134 -2.31 12.37 12.70
CA ILE A 134 -2.51 11.81 11.36
C ILE A 134 -3.31 12.78 10.50
N MET A 135 -4.40 13.34 11.04
CA MET A 135 -5.19 14.36 10.34
C MET A 135 -4.39 15.64 10.11
N GLN A 136 -3.59 16.07 11.06
CA GLN A 136 -2.75 17.26 10.95
C GLN A 136 -1.58 17.04 9.99
N ALA A 137 -1.07 15.81 9.89
CA ALA A 137 -0.15 15.41 8.85
C ALA A 137 -0.82 15.39 7.47
N MET A 138 -2.11 15.03 7.38
CA MET A 138 -2.91 15.12 6.15
C MET A 138 -3.24 16.57 5.77
N THR A 139 -3.44 17.47 6.73
CA THR A 139 -3.67 18.92 6.48
C THR A 139 -2.40 19.70 6.19
N ASN A 140 -1.22 19.08 6.26
CA ASN A 140 0.01 19.67 5.76
C ASN A 140 0.03 19.58 4.22
N GLU A 141 -0.95 20.25 3.61
CA GLU A 141 -1.14 20.33 2.18
C GLU A 141 -0.04 21.18 1.58
N ARG A 142 0.69 20.61 0.63
CA ARG A 142 1.62 21.36 -0.19
C ARG A 142 0.82 22.03 -1.30
N HIS A 143 0.55 23.32 -1.15
CA HIS A 143 -0.01 24.11 -2.24
C HIS A 143 1.10 24.49 -3.22
N LEU A 144 0.97 24.10 -4.48
CA LEU A 144 1.82 24.64 -5.54
C LEU A 144 1.32 26.07 -5.82
N ALA A 145 2.17 27.05 -5.55
CA ALA A 145 1.79 28.46 -5.59
C ALA A 145 1.57 28.92 -7.04
N GLY A 146 0.33 28.83 -7.51
CA GLY A 146 -0.12 29.42 -8.77
C GLY A 146 0.56 28.87 -10.04
N SER A 147 0.33 29.57 -11.16
CA SER A 147 0.84 29.21 -12.50
C SER A 147 2.36 29.22 -12.65
N ASP A 148 3.07 29.76 -11.66
CA ASP A 148 4.51 29.97 -11.71
C ASP A 148 5.29 28.72 -11.28
N ASP A 149 4.64 27.79 -10.55
CA ASP A 149 5.24 26.51 -10.22
C ASP A 149 5.36 25.62 -11.47
N ALA A 150 6.59 25.21 -11.78
CA ALA A 150 6.87 24.37 -12.95
C ALA A 150 6.10 23.05 -12.91
N LEU A 151 5.88 22.48 -11.72
CA LEU A 151 5.14 21.23 -11.55
C LEU A 151 3.65 21.44 -11.80
N ALA A 152 3.06 22.51 -11.27
CA ALA A 152 1.65 22.87 -11.51
C ALA A 152 1.39 23.07 -13.00
N ARG A 153 2.28 23.77 -13.70
CA ARG A 153 2.19 23.99 -15.16
C ARG A 153 2.27 22.67 -15.94
N ILE A 154 3.14 21.75 -15.52
CA ILE A 154 3.22 20.42 -16.16
C ILE A 154 1.94 19.63 -15.89
N PHE A 155 1.44 19.59 -14.66
CA PHE A 155 0.21 18.87 -14.35
C PHE A 155 -1.00 19.46 -15.07
N SER A 156 -1.23 20.78 -15.04
CA SER A 156 -2.32 21.40 -15.81
C SER A 156 -2.23 21.18 -17.32
N LYS A 157 -1.02 21.01 -17.88
CA LYS A 157 -0.85 20.67 -19.30
C LYS A 157 -1.32 19.26 -19.64
N HIS A 158 -1.19 18.32 -18.70
CA HIS A 158 -1.52 16.90 -18.87
C HIS A 158 -2.79 16.47 -18.14
N ASP A 159 -3.42 17.38 -17.40
CA ASP A 159 -4.69 17.13 -16.74
C ASP A 159 -5.78 16.99 -17.81
N ASP A 160 -6.58 15.94 -17.65
CA ASP A 160 -7.74 15.70 -18.48
C ASP A 160 -8.95 15.76 -17.57
N LYS A 161 -10.07 16.28 -18.08
CA LYS A 161 -11.34 16.38 -17.33
C LYS A 161 -11.77 15.04 -16.74
N LEU A 162 -11.35 13.95 -17.37
CA LEU A 162 -11.63 12.58 -16.95
C LEU A 162 -10.74 12.09 -15.81
N HIS A 163 -9.58 12.67 -15.57
CA HIS A 163 -8.59 12.12 -14.65
C HIS A 163 -8.10 13.20 -13.70
N GLN A 164 -8.81 13.38 -12.60
CA GLN A 164 -8.52 14.43 -11.62
C GLN A 164 -7.36 14.01 -10.70
N GLY A 165 -6.14 14.28 -11.15
CA GLY A 165 -4.96 14.21 -10.29
C GLY A 165 -3.83 13.33 -10.79
N PHE A 166 -2.74 13.34 -10.01
CA PHE A 166 -1.54 12.55 -10.27
C PHE A 166 -0.97 12.00 -8.97
N ILE A 167 -0.23 10.90 -9.04
CA ILE A 167 0.66 10.48 -7.95
C ILE A 167 2.07 10.53 -8.44
N THR A 168 2.92 11.23 -7.71
CA THR A 168 4.37 11.20 -7.90
C THR A 168 5.01 10.28 -6.88
N ARG A 169 6.09 9.59 -7.28
CA ARG A 169 6.96 8.84 -6.39
C ARG A 169 8.37 8.81 -6.94
N LEU A 170 9.34 8.83 -6.03
CA LEU A 170 10.73 8.49 -6.34
C LEU A 170 10.98 6.99 -6.18
N ASP A 171 11.28 6.31 -7.29
CA ASP A 171 11.73 4.93 -7.31
C ASP A 171 13.24 4.84 -7.15
N ARG A 172 13.66 4.41 -5.96
CA ARG A 172 15.07 4.17 -5.58
C ARG A 172 15.48 2.70 -5.74
N THR A 173 14.71 1.90 -6.49
CA THR A 173 15.03 0.50 -6.77
C THR A 173 16.42 0.39 -7.45
N PRO A 174 17.26 -0.59 -7.08
CA PRO A 174 18.57 -0.77 -7.69
C PRO A 174 18.52 -0.86 -9.22
N LEU A 175 19.52 -0.25 -9.88
CA LEU A 175 19.62 -0.19 -11.35
C LEU A 175 19.54 -1.58 -12.01
N SER A 176 20.11 -2.61 -11.39
CA SER A 176 20.07 -3.99 -11.90
C SER A 176 18.64 -4.51 -12.01
N ARG A 177 17.80 -4.26 -11.00
CA ARG A 177 16.40 -4.69 -10.96
C ARG A 177 15.54 -3.88 -11.93
N LYS A 178 15.81 -2.58 -12.08
CA LYS A 178 15.17 -1.72 -13.11
C LYS A 178 15.46 -2.23 -14.52
N ARG A 179 16.73 -2.50 -14.83
CA ARG A 179 17.14 -3.08 -16.13
C ARG A 179 16.48 -4.43 -16.39
N LEU A 180 16.45 -5.30 -15.39
CA LEU A 180 15.80 -6.61 -15.52
C LEU A 180 14.30 -6.47 -15.84
N SER A 181 13.60 -5.60 -15.11
CA SER A 181 12.16 -5.34 -15.34
C SER A 181 11.91 -4.77 -16.74
N PHE A 182 12.73 -3.81 -17.18
CA PHE A 182 12.68 -3.27 -18.54
C PHE A 182 12.94 -4.34 -19.60
N THR A 183 13.96 -5.17 -19.42
CA THR A 183 14.29 -6.25 -20.36
C THR A 183 13.15 -7.27 -20.45
N HIS A 184 12.52 -7.63 -19.32
CA HIS A 184 11.32 -8.47 -19.35
C HIS A 184 10.19 -7.82 -20.15
N GLY A 185 9.88 -6.55 -19.88
CA GLY A 185 8.86 -5.80 -20.63
C GLY A 185 9.15 -5.74 -22.12
N LEU A 186 10.41 -5.54 -22.51
CA LEU A 186 10.86 -5.53 -23.90
C LEU A 186 10.68 -6.90 -24.56
N ILE A 187 11.09 -7.98 -23.90
CA ILE A 187 10.93 -9.35 -24.40
C ILE A 187 9.45 -9.67 -24.60
N TYR A 188 8.57 -9.35 -23.63
CA TYR A 188 7.13 -9.59 -23.76
C TYR A 188 6.52 -8.85 -24.95
N ASN A 189 6.85 -7.57 -25.14
CA ASN A 189 6.34 -6.80 -26.27
C ASN A 189 6.88 -7.31 -27.62
N LEU A 190 8.14 -7.75 -27.68
CA LEU A 190 8.68 -8.38 -28.88
C LEU A 190 7.97 -9.70 -29.20
N ILE A 191 7.70 -10.54 -28.19
CA ILE A 191 6.94 -11.79 -28.35
C ILE A 191 5.52 -11.50 -28.84
N ILE A 192 4.84 -10.51 -28.27
CA ILE A 192 3.50 -10.10 -28.71
C ILE A 192 3.52 -9.67 -30.18
N LEU A 193 4.42 -8.76 -30.57
CA LEU A 193 4.48 -8.25 -31.95
C LEU A 193 4.86 -9.33 -32.97
N THR A 194 5.88 -10.13 -32.66
CA THR A 194 6.32 -11.23 -33.54
C THR A 194 5.28 -12.34 -33.61
N GLY A 195 4.67 -12.71 -32.49
CA GLY A 195 3.61 -13.70 -32.40
C GLY A 195 2.35 -13.29 -33.14
N SER A 196 1.88 -12.05 -32.96
CA SER A 196 0.74 -11.50 -33.69
C SER A 196 1.02 -11.43 -35.20
N SER A 197 2.22 -11.01 -35.59
CA SER A 197 2.63 -10.97 -36.99
C SER A 197 2.70 -12.36 -37.61
N ALA A 198 3.32 -13.33 -36.93
CA ALA A 198 3.36 -14.73 -37.37
C ALA A 198 1.96 -15.33 -37.48
N PHE A 199 1.06 -15.03 -36.55
CA PHE A 199 -0.33 -15.49 -36.57
C PHE A 199 -1.11 -14.93 -37.76
N VAL A 200 -0.94 -13.65 -38.10
CA VAL A 200 -1.51 -13.04 -39.30
C VAL A 200 -0.98 -13.71 -40.57
N VAL A 201 0.34 -13.95 -40.67
CA VAL A 201 0.92 -14.64 -41.83
C VAL A 201 0.37 -16.07 -41.97
N LEU A 202 0.34 -16.83 -40.88
CA LEU A 202 -0.22 -18.19 -40.88
C LEU A 202 -1.71 -18.19 -41.25
N PHE A 203 -2.47 -17.21 -40.78
CA PHE A 203 -3.87 -17.06 -41.13
C PHE A 203 -4.06 -16.81 -42.63
N ILE A 204 -3.27 -15.90 -43.21
CA ILE A 204 -3.29 -15.62 -44.64
C ILE A 204 -2.95 -16.90 -45.44
N LEU A 205 -1.85 -17.58 -45.08
CA LEU A 205 -1.41 -18.80 -45.76
C LEU A 205 -2.44 -19.95 -45.64
N ARG A 206 -3.08 -20.11 -44.48
CA ARG A 206 -4.08 -21.16 -44.25
C ARG A 206 -5.42 -20.83 -44.91
N GLY A 207 -5.81 -19.56 -44.95
CA GLY A 207 -7.02 -19.09 -45.62
C GLY A 207 -7.06 -19.44 -47.11
N PHE A 208 -5.90 -19.40 -47.78
CA PHE A 208 -5.77 -19.84 -49.16
C PHE A 208 -5.91 -21.36 -49.35
N ASN A 209 -5.61 -22.16 -48.33
CA ASN A 209 -5.54 -23.62 -48.41
C ASN A 209 -6.77 -24.35 -47.83
N ALA A 210 -7.72 -23.65 -47.20
CA ALA A 210 -8.85 -24.28 -46.53
C ALA A 210 -9.90 -24.82 -47.53
N LEU A 211 -10.01 -26.15 -47.53
CA LEU A 211 -10.82 -27.01 -48.39
C LEU A 211 -12.34 -26.69 -48.41
N ASN A 212 -12.92 -26.81 -49.60
CA ASN A 212 -14.33 -27.13 -49.88
C ASN A 212 -15.43 -26.15 -49.44
N VAL A 213 -15.12 -24.86 -49.24
CA VAL A 213 -16.15 -23.82 -49.10
C VAL A 213 -16.53 -23.27 -50.49
N PRO A 214 -17.83 -23.08 -50.81
CA PRO A 214 -18.29 -22.42 -52.03
C PRO A 214 -17.61 -21.06 -52.24
N GLU A 215 -17.25 -20.74 -53.49
CA GLU A 215 -16.47 -19.52 -53.81
C GLU A 215 -17.13 -18.23 -53.29
N SER A 216 -18.46 -18.15 -53.36
CA SER A 216 -19.22 -16.98 -52.87
C SER A 216 -19.11 -16.75 -51.37
N MET A 217 -18.99 -17.81 -50.58
CA MET A 217 -18.83 -17.71 -49.12
C MET A 217 -17.37 -17.51 -48.70
N ARG A 218 -16.41 -17.98 -49.52
CA ARG A 218 -14.98 -17.92 -49.21
C ARG A 218 -14.49 -16.48 -49.07
N LEU A 219 -14.87 -15.59 -49.98
CA LEU A 219 -14.46 -14.20 -49.93
C LEU A 219 -15.01 -13.50 -48.68
N THR A 220 -16.32 -13.63 -48.43
CA THR A 220 -16.97 -12.99 -47.27
C THR A 220 -16.40 -13.48 -45.95
N LEU A 221 -16.19 -14.80 -45.81
CA LEU A 221 -15.60 -15.39 -44.61
C LEU A 221 -14.15 -14.91 -44.42
N SER A 222 -13.35 -14.93 -45.48
CA SER A 222 -11.94 -14.52 -45.44
C SER A 222 -11.80 -13.03 -45.08
N VAL A 223 -12.61 -12.16 -45.67
CA VAL A 223 -12.62 -10.72 -45.36
C VAL A 223 -13.06 -10.48 -43.92
N THR A 224 -14.16 -11.11 -43.48
CA THR A 224 -14.69 -10.91 -42.13
C THR A 224 -13.69 -11.38 -41.07
N GLN A 225 -13.10 -12.57 -41.25
CA GLN A 225 -12.09 -13.08 -40.33
C GLN A 225 -10.81 -12.24 -40.37
N GLY A 226 -10.38 -11.78 -41.56
CA GLY A 226 -9.23 -10.89 -41.70
C GLY A 226 -9.41 -9.55 -40.98
N LEU A 227 -10.60 -8.95 -41.08
CA LEU A 227 -10.94 -7.71 -40.37
C LEU A 227 -10.97 -7.91 -38.85
N LEU A 228 -11.59 -8.99 -38.37
CA LEU A 228 -11.59 -9.33 -36.94
C LEU A 228 -10.18 -9.55 -36.40
N LEU A 229 -9.35 -10.25 -37.17
CA LEU A 229 -7.96 -10.51 -36.80
C LEU A 229 -7.13 -9.22 -36.78
N LEU A 230 -7.25 -8.39 -37.81
CA LEU A 230 -6.57 -7.11 -37.88
C LEU A 230 -6.99 -6.21 -36.71
N TRP A 231 -8.28 -6.15 -36.42
CA TRP A 231 -8.81 -5.41 -35.27
C TRP A 231 -8.19 -5.90 -33.96
N ALA A 232 -8.17 -7.22 -33.72
CA ALA A 232 -7.59 -7.80 -32.51
C ALA A 232 -6.09 -7.48 -32.38
N VAL A 233 -5.32 -7.58 -33.47
CA VAL A 233 -3.89 -7.23 -33.48
C VAL A 233 -3.69 -5.73 -33.25
N CYS A 234 -4.50 -4.88 -33.86
CA CYS A 234 -4.45 -3.43 -33.65
C CYS A 234 -4.75 -3.08 -32.18
N VAL A 235 -5.80 -3.63 -31.59
CA VAL A 235 -6.13 -3.41 -30.17
C VAL A 235 -4.97 -3.87 -29.28
N LEU A 236 -4.40 -5.04 -29.54
CA LEU A 236 -3.28 -5.57 -28.75
C LEU A 236 -2.03 -4.69 -28.88
N ALA A 237 -1.69 -4.26 -30.09
CA ALA A 237 -0.53 -3.40 -30.35
C ALA A 237 -0.70 -1.99 -29.75
N LEU A 238 -1.89 -1.39 -29.88
CA LEU A 238 -2.21 -0.06 -29.35
C LEU A 238 -2.29 -0.03 -27.82
N SER A 239 -2.75 -1.11 -27.19
CA SER A 239 -2.87 -1.19 -25.73
C SER A 239 -1.56 -1.55 -25.03
N THR A 240 -0.68 -2.33 -25.66
CA THR A 240 0.55 -2.83 -25.02
C THR A 240 1.83 -2.24 -25.62
N SER A 241 2.06 -2.47 -26.90
CA SER A 241 3.33 -2.17 -27.55
C SER A 241 3.53 -0.68 -27.77
N VAL A 242 2.52 0.04 -28.25
CA VAL A 242 2.63 1.48 -28.51
C VAL A 242 2.98 2.27 -27.23
N PRO A 243 2.28 2.11 -26.10
CA PRO A 243 2.65 2.78 -24.85
C PRO A 243 4.05 2.39 -24.35
N PHE A 244 4.46 1.14 -24.54
CA PHE A 244 5.78 0.69 -24.13
C PHE A 244 6.91 1.34 -24.96
N PHE A 245 6.81 1.33 -26.29
CA PHE A 245 7.85 1.89 -27.15
C PHE A 245 7.89 3.42 -27.12
N PHE A 246 6.74 4.09 -27.14
CA PHE A 246 6.67 5.56 -27.13
C PHE A 246 6.79 6.16 -25.72
N GLY A 247 6.52 5.37 -24.68
CA GLY A 247 6.68 5.75 -23.29
C GLY A 247 8.01 5.28 -22.72
N GLU A 248 8.06 4.04 -22.23
CA GLU A 248 9.21 3.49 -21.50
C GLU A 248 10.48 3.46 -22.36
N CYS A 249 10.47 2.91 -23.59
CA CYS A 249 11.68 2.87 -24.41
C CYS A 249 12.19 4.28 -24.76
N ARG A 250 11.28 5.21 -25.08
CA ARG A 250 11.63 6.61 -25.33
C ARG A 250 12.26 7.28 -24.10
N LEU A 251 11.71 7.03 -22.92
CA LEU A 251 12.25 7.50 -21.64
C LEU A 251 13.67 6.98 -21.43
N ARG A 252 13.89 5.67 -21.61
CA ARG A 252 15.22 5.03 -21.46
C ARG A 252 16.22 5.50 -22.50
N TRP A 253 15.78 5.70 -23.74
CA TRP A 253 16.62 6.22 -24.80
C TRP A 253 17.12 7.63 -24.48
N LYS A 254 16.23 8.50 -23.99
CA LYS A 254 16.56 9.91 -23.74
C LYS A 254 17.35 10.14 -22.46
N TYR A 255 16.95 9.51 -21.35
CA TYR A 255 17.50 9.81 -20.02
C TYR A 255 18.25 8.64 -19.36
N GLY A 256 18.28 7.46 -19.97
CA GLY A 256 18.93 6.27 -19.42
C GLY A 256 18.20 5.69 -18.20
N PHE A 257 18.95 4.89 -17.42
CA PHE A 257 18.51 4.40 -16.11
C PHE A 257 19.16 5.25 -15.02
N LYS A 258 18.35 5.80 -14.12
CA LYS A 258 18.83 6.66 -13.03
C LYS A 258 18.70 5.95 -11.67
N PRO A 259 19.62 6.22 -10.71
CA PRO A 259 19.52 5.64 -9.37
C PRO A 259 18.18 5.93 -8.71
N THR A 260 17.72 7.18 -8.80
CA THR A 260 16.36 7.58 -8.48
C THR A 260 15.59 7.92 -9.75
N GLU A 261 14.39 7.36 -9.89
CA GLU A 261 13.53 7.63 -11.04
C GLU A 261 12.20 8.19 -10.60
N VAL A 262 11.73 9.23 -11.28
CA VAL A 262 10.40 9.77 -11.07
C VAL A 262 9.38 8.84 -11.72
N ILE A 263 8.44 8.38 -10.90
CA ILE A 263 7.26 7.66 -11.32
C ILE A 263 6.07 8.60 -11.18
N VAL A 264 5.33 8.80 -12.26
CA VAL A 264 4.03 9.49 -12.23
C VAL A 264 2.96 8.55 -12.72
N ARG A 265 1.87 8.48 -11.95
CA ARG A 265 0.69 7.70 -12.30
C ARG A 265 -0.56 8.54 -12.28
N ARG A 266 -1.46 8.22 -13.19
CA ARG A 266 -2.78 8.81 -13.30
C ARG A 266 -3.79 7.89 -12.61
N PRO A 267 -4.74 8.44 -11.82
CA PRO A 267 -5.82 7.66 -11.25
C PRO A 267 -6.71 7.11 -12.37
N PRO A 268 -7.47 6.04 -12.12
CA PRO A 268 -8.55 5.63 -13.00
C PRO A 268 -9.61 6.74 -13.16
N PRO A 269 -10.37 6.77 -14.27
CA PRO A 269 -11.49 7.69 -14.43
C PRO A 269 -12.50 7.50 -13.27
N PRO A 270 -13.08 8.58 -12.72
CA PRO A 270 -14.11 8.45 -11.71
C PRO A 270 -15.35 7.78 -12.32
N GLU A 271 -15.94 6.83 -11.59
CA GLU A 271 -17.20 6.22 -12.02
C GLU A 271 -18.30 7.30 -12.12
N PRO A 272 -19.05 7.37 -13.23
CA PRO A 272 -20.02 8.45 -13.48
C PRO A 272 -21.25 8.42 -12.54
N SER A 273 -21.40 7.41 -11.69
CA SER A 273 -22.62 7.14 -10.92
C SER A 273 -22.57 7.58 -9.46
N GLN A 274 -21.41 7.96 -8.92
CA GLN A 274 -21.30 8.30 -7.50
C GLN A 274 -21.27 9.82 -7.28
N ASN A 275 -22.47 10.39 -7.04
CA ASN A 275 -22.62 11.69 -6.37
C ASN A 275 -22.29 11.57 -4.87
N THR A 276 -21.17 10.93 -4.53
CA THR A 276 -20.69 10.84 -3.15
C THR A 276 -20.01 12.15 -2.78
N SER A 277 -20.21 12.58 -1.53
CA SER A 277 -19.54 13.77 -1.00
C SER A 277 -18.03 13.68 -1.21
N ASP A 278 -17.41 14.80 -1.63
CA ASP A 278 -16.00 14.89 -2.02
C ASP A 278 -15.02 14.27 -1.01
N GLU A 279 -15.40 14.28 0.27
CA GLU A 279 -14.60 13.77 1.38
C GLU A 279 -14.51 12.23 1.40
N THR A 280 -15.63 11.54 1.13
CA THR A 280 -15.62 10.06 1.05
C THR A 280 -14.80 9.59 -0.15
N ALA A 281 -14.86 10.35 -1.25
CA ALA A 281 -14.11 10.06 -2.47
C ALA A 281 -12.59 10.20 -2.25
N ALA A 282 -12.15 11.15 -1.42
CA ALA A 282 -10.75 11.33 -1.07
C ALA A 282 -10.18 10.11 -0.32
N GLY A 283 -10.89 9.61 0.71
CA GLY A 283 -10.46 8.44 1.48
C GLY A 283 -10.38 7.14 0.65
N SER A 284 -11.31 6.95 -0.28
CA SER A 284 -11.27 5.83 -1.24
C SER A 284 -10.10 5.94 -2.22
N ARG A 285 -9.89 7.13 -2.82
CA ARG A 285 -8.75 7.37 -3.72
C ARG A 285 -7.41 7.22 -3.03
N TRP A 286 -7.32 7.58 -1.75
CA TRP A 286 -6.14 7.34 -0.92
C TRP A 286 -5.83 5.84 -0.76
N ARG A 287 -6.83 4.98 -0.59
CA ARG A 287 -6.57 3.53 -0.51
C ARG A 287 -6.20 2.96 -1.87
N ALA A 288 -6.89 3.38 -2.93
CA ALA A 288 -6.55 3.02 -4.29
C ALA A 288 -5.11 3.45 -4.63
N SER A 289 -4.69 4.63 -4.14
CA SER A 289 -3.33 5.11 -4.30
C SER A 289 -2.34 4.18 -3.59
N LEU A 290 -2.51 3.93 -2.28
CA LEU A 290 -1.69 3.01 -1.49
C LEU A 290 -1.46 1.66 -2.18
N ARG A 291 -2.54 1.05 -2.69
CA ARG A 291 -2.47 -0.20 -3.45
C ARG A 291 -1.66 -0.05 -4.74
N ALA A 292 -1.91 1.03 -5.49
CA ALA A 292 -1.18 1.31 -6.72
C ALA A 292 0.32 1.43 -6.48
N ILE A 293 0.75 1.94 -5.33
CA ILE A 293 2.17 2.18 -5.03
C ILE A 293 2.93 0.89 -4.72
N ASN A 294 2.26 -0.17 -4.27
CA ASN A 294 2.93 -1.40 -3.91
C ASN A 294 3.50 -2.09 -5.17
N PRO A 295 4.83 -2.12 -5.37
CA PRO A 295 5.42 -2.72 -6.56
C PRO A 295 5.12 -4.22 -6.63
N ALA A 296 4.94 -4.89 -5.48
CA ALA A 296 4.59 -6.30 -5.48
C ALA A 296 3.20 -6.54 -6.09
N LEU A 297 2.21 -5.68 -5.82
CA LEU A 297 0.85 -5.84 -6.37
C LEU A 297 0.83 -5.67 -7.89
N LEU A 298 1.58 -4.68 -8.40
CA LEU A 298 1.70 -4.42 -9.84
C LEU A 298 2.28 -5.59 -10.63
N TYR A 299 3.31 -6.25 -10.09
CA TYR A 299 4.00 -7.32 -10.81
C TYR A 299 3.44 -8.72 -10.50
N SER A 300 2.75 -8.91 -9.38
CA SER A 300 2.21 -10.23 -9.00
C SER A 300 0.85 -10.52 -9.61
N ASN A 301 0.06 -9.50 -9.96
CA ASN A 301 -1.26 -9.68 -10.53
C ASN A 301 -1.35 -8.99 -11.91
N PRO A 302 -0.96 -9.65 -13.01
CA PRO A 302 -1.09 -9.07 -14.35
C PRO A 302 -2.55 -8.78 -14.73
N GLY A 303 -3.52 -9.46 -14.10
CA GLY A 303 -4.94 -9.16 -14.27
C GLY A 303 -5.36 -7.81 -13.71
N SER A 304 -4.61 -7.26 -12.74
CA SER A 304 -4.86 -5.91 -12.22
C SER A 304 -4.69 -4.83 -13.28
N ILE A 305 -3.87 -5.05 -14.31
CA ILE A 305 -3.69 -4.09 -15.43
C ILE A 305 -4.98 -3.90 -16.22
N LEU A 306 -5.87 -4.91 -16.20
CA LEU A 306 -7.17 -4.87 -16.87
C LEU A 306 -8.30 -4.41 -15.95
N SER A 307 -8.00 -4.11 -14.68
CA SER A 307 -8.99 -3.57 -13.75
C SER A 307 -9.23 -2.11 -14.06
N ASP A 308 -10.49 -1.69 -14.00
CA ASP A 308 -10.86 -0.28 -14.16
C ASP A 308 -10.24 0.62 -13.08
N ASP A 309 -9.79 0.04 -11.96
CA ASP A 309 -9.12 0.76 -10.87
C ASP A 309 -7.59 0.90 -11.07
N PHE A 310 -7.07 0.47 -12.22
CA PHE A 310 -5.64 0.42 -12.44
C PHE A 310 -5.03 1.79 -12.70
N TRP A 311 -4.01 2.10 -11.90
CA TRP A 311 -3.25 3.34 -12.05
C TRP A 311 -2.23 3.21 -13.19
N VAL A 312 -2.42 3.99 -14.24
CA VAL A 312 -1.59 3.95 -15.44
C VAL A 312 -0.40 4.89 -15.31
N MET A 313 0.78 4.42 -15.72
CA MET A 313 1.99 5.26 -15.82
C MET A 313 1.82 6.31 -16.91
N ASP A 314 2.05 7.59 -16.58
CA ASP A 314 2.02 8.67 -17.57
C ASP A 314 3.43 9.08 -17.98
N TYR A 315 3.93 8.44 -19.03
CA TYR A 315 5.27 8.73 -19.56
C TYR A 315 5.40 10.13 -20.15
N ALA A 316 4.31 10.74 -20.64
CA ALA A 316 4.39 12.09 -21.19
C ALA A 316 4.66 13.11 -20.09
N VAL A 317 3.98 12.98 -18.96
CA VAL A 317 4.23 13.79 -17.75
C VAL A 317 5.64 13.56 -17.23
N ILE A 318 6.10 12.31 -17.14
CA ILE A 318 7.46 11.97 -16.68
C ILE A 318 8.53 12.60 -17.57
N LEU A 319 8.37 12.54 -18.91
CA LEU A 319 9.31 13.12 -19.86
C LEU A 319 9.42 14.65 -19.69
N ASP A 320 8.28 15.33 -19.47
CA ASP A 320 8.22 16.78 -19.24
C ASP A 320 8.80 17.17 -17.88
N ILE A 321 8.57 16.36 -16.83
CA ILE A 321 9.21 16.51 -15.52
C ILE A 321 10.73 16.42 -15.65
N TYR A 322 11.26 15.39 -16.31
CA TYR A 322 12.72 15.28 -16.50
C TYR A 322 13.28 16.44 -17.32
N ALA A 323 12.55 16.91 -18.34
CA ALA A 323 12.97 18.08 -19.10
C ALA A 323 13.00 19.35 -18.22
N SER A 324 12.07 19.48 -17.28
CA SER A 324 12.04 20.56 -16.28
C SER A 324 13.20 20.46 -15.28
N MET A 325 13.51 19.25 -14.81
CA MET A 325 14.66 19.00 -13.94
C MET A 325 16.00 19.32 -14.64
N GLU A 326 16.15 18.99 -15.94
CA GLU A 326 17.34 19.36 -16.72
C GLU A 326 17.51 20.88 -16.88
N ARG A 327 16.40 21.63 -16.89
CA ARG A 327 16.43 23.11 -16.87
C ARG A 327 16.68 23.71 -15.49
N GLY A 328 16.73 22.89 -14.44
CA GLY A 328 16.86 23.35 -13.05
C GLY A 328 15.60 24.01 -12.48
N GLU A 329 14.46 23.90 -13.17
CA GLU A 329 13.17 24.45 -12.73
C GLU A 329 12.54 23.61 -11.62
N LEU A 330 12.86 22.32 -11.57
CA LEU A 330 12.27 21.36 -10.64
C LEU A 330 13.34 20.54 -9.95
N GLN A 331 13.24 20.41 -8.63
CA GLN A 331 14.13 19.57 -7.83
C GLN A 331 13.50 18.20 -7.57
N GLU A 332 14.33 17.17 -7.45
CA GLU A 332 13.89 15.78 -7.22
C GLU A 332 13.08 15.63 -5.93
N GLU A 333 13.43 16.39 -4.88
CA GLU A 333 12.73 16.43 -3.59
C GLU A 333 11.28 16.92 -3.67
N ASN A 334 10.92 17.66 -4.72
CA ASN A 334 9.53 18.09 -4.93
C ASN A 334 8.63 16.96 -5.44
N LEU A 335 9.23 15.84 -5.86
CA LEU A 335 8.57 14.68 -6.44
C LEU A 335 8.57 13.48 -5.50
N GLU A 336 8.87 13.73 -4.21
CA GLU A 336 8.63 12.75 -3.16
C GLU A 336 7.17 12.31 -3.17
N PHE A 337 6.91 11.21 -2.46
CA PHE A 337 5.71 10.44 -2.66
C PHE A 337 4.45 11.22 -2.23
N THR A 338 3.71 11.74 -3.23
CA THR A 338 2.68 12.79 -3.08
C THR A 338 1.52 12.50 -4.04
N ALA A 339 0.27 12.61 -3.57
CA ALA A 339 -0.89 12.68 -4.46
C ALA A 339 -1.24 14.14 -4.72
N TRP A 340 -1.49 14.46 -5.97
CA TRP A 340 -1.80 15.79 -6.44
C TRP A 340 -3.23 15.82 -6.97
N LYS A 341 -3.99 16.85 -6.62
CA LYS A 341 -5.33 17.12 -7.17
C LYS A 341 -5.44 18.59 -7.52
N GLU A 342 -6.09 18.88 -8.64
CA GLU A 342 -6.47 20.25 -8.97
C GLU A 342 -7.80 20.60 -8.29
N CYS A 343 -7.78 21.66 -7.49
CA CYS A 343 -8.96 22.23 -6.85
C CYS A 343 -9.04 23.72 -7.19
N GLY A 344 -9.94 24.10 -8.10
CA GLY A 344 -10.17 25.50 -8.47
C GLY A 344 -8.97 26.18 -9.15
N GLY A 345 -8.24 25.47 -10.01
CA GLY A 345 -7.04 26.00 -10.69
C GLY A 345 -5.77 25.99 -9.84
N VAL A 346 -5.85 25.46 -8.60
CA VAL A 346 -4.71 25.31 -7.71
C VAL A 346 -4.44 23.82 -7.50
N TRP A 347 -3.19 23.41 -7.70
CA TRP A 347 -2.75 22.06 -7.41
C TRP A 347 -2.41 21.91 -5.93
N THR A 348 -3.11 21.01 -5.25
CA THR A 348 -2.83 20.62 -3.86
C THR A 348 -2.18 19.25 -3.84
N GLY A 349 -1.07 19.14 -3.11
CA GLY A 349 -0.31 17.92 -2.92
C GLY A 349 -0.44 17.40 -1.50
N TRP A 350 -0.89 16.16 -1.34
CA TRP A 350 -0.85 15.44 -0.06
C TRP A 350 0.41 14.57 -0.01
N GLU A 351 1.30 14.87 0.92
CA GLU A 351 2.59 14.19 1.08
C GLU A 351 2.41 12.81 1.75
N LEU A 352 2.02 11.84 0.93
CA LEU A 352 1.70 10.47 1.33
C LEU A 352 2.87 9.74 2.01
N TRP A 353 4.12 10.14 1.75
CA TRP A 353 5.29 9.58 2.42
C TRP A 353 5.31 9.84 3.92
N ARG A 354 4.74 10.97 4.37
CA ARG A 354 4.60 11.27 5.79
C ARG A 354 3.66 10.29 6.45
N LEU A 355 2.58 9.92 5.76
CA LEU A 355 1.61 8.92 6.22
C LEU A 355 2.17 7.49 6.24
N GLN A 356 3.00 7.10 5.28
CA GLN A 356 3.67 5.79 5.31
C GLN A 356 4.59 5.62 6.53
N SER A 357 5.11 6.72 7.08
CA SER A 357 5.89 6.65 8.32
C SER A 357 5.01 6.42 9.57
N ILE A 358 3.69 6.64 9.46
CA ILE A 358 2.75 6.66 10.58
C ILE A 358 2.00 5.33 10.73
N MET A 359 1.68 4.61 9.64
CA MET A 359 1.00 3.30 9.69
C MET A 359 1.88 2.17 9.15
N SER A 360 2.26 1.25 10.03
CA SER A 360 2.88 -0.02 9.66
C SER A 360 1.85 -1.02 9.10
N ASP A 361 2.28 -1.96 8.26
CA ASP A 361 1.44 -3.06 7.75
C ASP A 361 0.72 -3.82 8.88
N GLN A 362 1.32 -3.89 10.07
CA GLN A 362 0.71 -4.50 11.25
C GLN A 362 -0.46 -3.67 11.81
N GLN A 363 -0.36 -2.34 11.79
CA GLN A 363 -1.45 -1.47 12.22
C GLN A 363 -2.61 -1.50 11.23
N GLU A 364 -2.34 -1.62 9.92
CA GLU A 364 -3.42 -1.80 8.93
C GLU A 364 -4.17 -3.11 9.18
N VAL A 365 -3.44 -4.20 9.39
CA VAL A 365 -4.07 -5.49 9.71
C VAL A 365 -4.85 -5.42 11.02
N ALA A 366 -4.33 -4.75 12.06
CA ALA A 366 -5.01 -4.59 13.34
C ALA A 366 -6.33 -3.80 13.19
N LEU A 367 -6.34 -2.68 12.45
CA LEU A 367 -7.56 -1.92 12.20
C LEU A 367 -8.64 -2.73 11.46
N PHE A 368 -8.24 -3.52 10.47
CA PHE A 368 -9.20 -4.36 9.75
C PHE A 368 -9.73 -5.51 10.62
N LYS A 369 -8.90 -6.09 11.49
CA LYS A 369 -9.33 -7.09 12.46
C LYS A 369 -10.33 -6.50 13.45
N ALA A 370 -10.01 -5.36 14.06
CA ALA A 370 -10.89 -4.63 14.95
C ALA A 370 -12.26 -4.35 14.30
N PHE A 371 -12.28 -3.94 13.03
CA PHE A 371 -13.53 -3.76 12.30
C PHE A 371 -14.34 -5.05 12.15
N LEU A 372 -13.71 -6.15 11.72
CA LEU A 372 -14.43 -7.42 11.56
C LEU A 372 -14.96 -7.93 12.92
N THR A 373 -14.19 -7.74 13.98
CA THR A 373 -14.57 -8.07 15.35
C THR A 373 -15.77 -7.24 15.82
N SER A 374 -15.76 -5.91 15.62
CA SER A 374 -16.89 -5.04 16.00
C SER A 374 -18.19 -5.35 15.22
N LYS A 375 -18.10 -5.93 14.02
CA LYS A 375 -19.25 -6.42 13.26
C LYS A 375 -19.72 -7.83 13.68
N GLY A 376 -19.10 -8.43 14.71
CA GLY A 376 -19.40 -9.78 15.19
C GLY A 376 -18.96 -10.88 14.22
N LYS A 377 -17.98 -10.61 13.35
CA LYS A 377 -17.55 -11.51 12.28
C LYS A 377 -16.27 -12.27 12.65
N HIS A 378 -16.20 -12.81 13.86
CA HIS A 378 -15.04 -13.53 14.39
C HIS A 378 -14.59 -14.72 13.52
N GLY A 379 -15.53 -15.40 12.85
CA GLY A 379 -15.20 -16.49 11.92
C GLY A 379 -14.36 -16.06 10.72
N LEU A 380 -14.52 -14.81 10.27
CA LEU A 380 -13.73 -14.22 9.19
C LEU A 380 -12.34 -13.81 9.66
N VAL A 381 -12.23 -13.25 10.87
CA VAL A 381 -10.95 -12.95 11.52
C VAL A 381 -10.14 -14.24 11.68
N SER A 382 -10.74 -15.28 12.27
CA SER A 382 -10.09 -16.59 12.44
C SER A 382 -9.67 -17.23 11.10
N ALA A 383 -10.50 -17.10 10.06
CA ALA A 383 -10.14 -17.58 8.72
C ALA A 383 -8.96 -16.80 8.14
N TRP A 384 -8.95 -15.48 8.30
CA TRP A 384 -7.87 -14.61 7.86
C TRP A 384 -6.58 -14.93 8.63
N GLU A 385 -6.62 -14.99 9.94
CA GLU A 385 -5.47 -15.39 10.78
C GLU A 385 -4.99 -16.80 10.46
N GLY A 386 -5.88 -17.74 10.14
CA GLY A 386 -5.50 -19.07 9.70
C GLY A 386 -4.70 -19.07 8.39
N LEU A 387 -4.94 -18.10 7.51
CA LEU A 387 -4.21 -17.94 6.25
C LEU A 387 -2.81 -17.34 6.45
N PHE A 388 -2.64 -16.45 7.45
CA PHE A 388 -1.39 -15.71 7.67
C PHE A 388 -0.55 -16.30 8.82
N GLY A 389 -1.19 -16.80 9.88
CA GLY A 389 -0.56 -17.32 11.09
C GLY A 389 0.06 -18.72 10.95
N LYS A 390 -0.26 -19.48 9.89
CA LYS A 390 0.37 -20.79 9.62
C LYS A 390 1.64 -20.72 8.77
N ALA A 391 1.90 -19.59 8.11
CA ALA A 391 3.12 -19.40 7.33
C ALA A 391 4.26 -18.98 8.27
N LYS A 392 4.88 -19.96 8.96
CA LYS A 392 6.06 -19.75 9.81
C LYS A 392 7.35 -19.38 9.07
N GLY A 393 7.25 -18.99 7.81
CA GLY A 393 8.31 -18.37 7.03
C GLY A 393 7.69 -17.26 6.19
N VAL A 394 8.47 -16.25 5.82
CA VAL A 394 8.09 -15.07 5.01
C VAL A 394 7.68 -15.49 3.59
N VAL A 395 6.66 -16.32 3.49
CA VAL A 395 5.97 -16.64 2.26
C VAL A 395 4.71 -15.82 2.34
N LEU A 396 4.70 -14.69 1.64
CA LEU A 396 3.48 -13.92 1.45
C LEU A 396 2.36 -14.87 1.00
N PRO A 397 1.14 -14.72 1.52
CA PRO A 397 0.02 -15.53 1.07
C PRO A 397 -0.08 -15.46 -0.45
N THR A 398 -0.27 -16.61 -1.08
CA THR A 398 -0.47 -16.67 -2.53
C THR A 398 -1.71 -15.85 -2.88
N PHE A 399 -1.67 -15.18 -4.04
CA PHE A 399 -2.76 -14.33 -4.53
C PHE A 399 -4.13 -15.04 -4.51
N GLU A 400 -4.16 -16.33 -4.83
CA GLU A 400 -5.37 -17.17 -4.77
C GLU A 400 -5.97 -17.27 -3.37
N LYS A 401 -5.12 -17.40 -2.33
CA LYS A 401 -5.57 -17.44 -0.93
C LYS A 401 -6.17 -16.09 -0.52
N TYR A 402 -5.55 -14.99 -0.93
CA TYR A 402 -6.10 -13.67 -0.69
C TYR A 402 -7.44 -13.46 -1.40
N GLN A 403 -7.57 -13.80 -2.69
CA GLN A 403 -8.84 -13.74 -3.40
C GLN A 403 -9.92 -14.63 -2.78
N SER A 404 -9.56 -15.83 -2.30
CA SER A 404 -10.50 -16.71 -1.61
C SER A 404 -11.06 -16.08 -0.32
N MET A 405 -10.22 -15.31 0.40
CA MET A 405 -10.62 -14.59 1.61
C MET A 405 -11.53 -13.40 1.26
N VAL A 406 -11.16 -12.60 0.26
CA VAL A 406 -11.99 -11.47 -0.20
C VAL A 406 -13.35 -11.97 -0.69
N ARG A 407 -13.40 -13.10 -1.42
CA ARG A 407 -14.66 -13.73 -1.82
C ARG A 407 -15.48 -14.15 -0.60
N ARG A 408 -14.85 -14.76 0.42
CA ARG A 408 -15.53 -15.13 1.66
C ARG A 408 -16.07 -13.92 2.42
N PHE A 409 -15.40 -12.77 2.39
CA PHE A 409 -15.93 -11.52 2.93
C PHE A 409 -17.18 -11.08 2.16
N SER A 410 -17.15 -11.13 0.82
CA SER A 410 -18.32 -10.77 0.01
C SER A 410 -19.52 -11.70 0.23
N GLU A 411 -19.29 -13.01 0.43
CA GLU A 411 -20.33 -14.00 0.77
C GLU A 411 -21.00 -13.71 2.12
N GLU A 412 -20.25 -13.14 3.06
CA GLU A 412 -20.72 -12.73 4.39
C GLU A 412 -21.37 -11.33 4.39
N GLY A 413 -21.56 -10.73 3.21
CA GLY A 413 -22.12 -9.39 3.02
C GLY A 413 -21.15 -8.26 3.34
N ILE A 414 -19.85 -8.56 3.42
CA ILE A 414 -18.80 -7.60 3.74
C ILE A 414 -18.04 -7.25 2.47
N GLU A 415 -18.42 -6.16 1.82
CA GLU A 415 -17.62 -5.59 0.76
C GLU A 415 -16.35 -4.98 1.36
N TYR A 416 -15.20 -5.51 0.97
CA TYR A 416 -13.89 -5.11 1.48
C TYR A 416 -13.67 -3.59 1.39
N ASP A 417 -14.09 -2.96 0.30
CA ASP A 417 -13.91 -1.52 0.11
C ASP A 417 -14.89 -0.68 0.96
N VAL A 418 -16.07 -1.22 1.26
CA VAL A 418 -17.06 -0.61 2.17
C VAL A 418 -16.56 -0.64 3.61
N VAL A 419 -15.97 -1.76 4.06
CA VAL A 419 -15.35 -1.87 5.40
C VAL A 419 -14.38 -0.74 5.66
N TRP A 420 -13.43 -0.58 4.75
CA TRP A 420 -12.41 0.43 4.89
C TRP A 420 -12.96 1.85 4.79
N SER A 421 -14.05 2.07 4.03
CA SER A 421 -14.74 3.37 4.01
C SER A 421 -15.44 3.67 5.34
N GLN A 422 -15.92 2.64 6.04
CA GLN A 422 -16.55 2.79 7.35
C GLN A 422 -15.52 3.02 8.45
N ILE A 423 -14.38 2.34 8.42
CA ILE A 423 -13.25 2.59 9.33
C ILE A 423 -12.85 4.07 9.23
N GLN A 424 -12.65 4.58 8.01
CA GLN A 424 -12.30 5.99 7.79
C GLN A 424 -13.41 6.99 8.18
N ARG A 425 -14.69 6.65 8.00
CA ARG A 425 -15.79 7.54 8.42
C ARG A 425 -15.93 7.62 9.93
N HIS A 426 -15.66 6.51 10.64
CA HIS A 426 -15.61 6.53 12.10
C HIS A 426 -14.50 7.44 12.62
N ASP A 427 -13.45 7.66 11.82
CA ASP A 427 -12.38 8.61 12.15
C ASP A 427 -12.72 10.07 11.79
N CYS A 428 -13.75 10.34 10.96
CA CYS A 428 -14.10 11.70 10.49
C CYS A 428 -15.34 12.33 11.15
N VAL A 429 -16.24 11.55 11.77
CA VAL A 429 -17.52 12.05 12.32
C VAL A 429 -17.49 12.23 13.85
N ALA A 430 -16.32 12.07 14.45
CA ALA A 430 -16.09 12.30 15.88
C ALA A 430 -14.74 12.97 16.05
#